data_AF-A0A0D2AJE6-F1
#
_entry.id   AF-A0A0D2AJE6-F1
#
_cell.length_a   1.000
_cell.length_b   1.000
_cell.length_c   1.000
_cell.angle_alpha   90.00
_cell.angle_beta   90.00
_cell.angle_gamma   90.00
#
_symmetry.space_group_name_H-M   'P 1'
#
loop_
_entity.id
_entity.type
_entity.pdbx_description
1 polymer ?
#
loop_
_entity_poly.entity_id
_entity_poly.type
_entity_poly.pdbx_seq_one_letter_code
_entity_poly.pdbx_strand_id
1 'polypeptide(L)'
;MSSFELRTTLPCNQTAWEATSAEEWWKYARKDPQVPYLSVLKAYMTPDSDTQLPQLNALSRLLVLHGLMSVQWDLKRRDQTALGVVSLSQSADETRWQDRLAQSFDAWKADFDSYCMNMSLSLSDSPERKAEFTRFSTATIAIYHAAHITLNVEILDLQIYAGANHILGLPVTRTDYERSRRVVKDWAKPAGSTPAAMAAWHAANLLREGIMNLDNWDASDTFHYPWCLYLSTLTCWAFHYANTVDISPLGPSSSADNPTGCGTGRNEPRVHPRPDDDMVDYGNVWHAKAEMNALVSSMTSAGPQNIWRALGKYPTSGLTAVVAKHLSNIRWAVVHEAMKVLRGLIQGRGTINEYEAILK
;
A
#
# COMPACT_ATOMS: atom_id res chain seq x y z
N MET A 1 7.65 19.05 -11.85
CA MET A 1 7.65 19.03 -13.33
C MET A 1 6.62 18.03 -13.77
N SER A 2 5.80 18.39 -14.75
CA SER A 2 4.76 17.50 -15.26
C SER A 2 5.39 16.53 -16.25
N SER A 3 5.01 15.25 -16.24
CA SER A 3 5.54 14.27 -17.20
C SER A 3 5.25 14.65 -18.67
N PHE A 4 4.23 15.49 -18.91
CA PHE A 4 3.92 16.06 -20.23
C PHE A 4 4.98 17.01 -20.79
N GLU A 5 5.91 17.47 -19.96
CA GLU A 5 6.97 18.40 -20.36
C GLU A 5 8.24 17.65 -20.83
N LEU A 6 8.30 16.32 -20.62
CA LEU A 6 9.46 15.50 -20.95
C LEU A 6 9.53 15.24 -22.45
N ARG A 7 10.38 15.98 -23.15
CA ARG A 7 10.68 15.80 -24.58
C ARG A 7 11.87 14.86 -24.79
N THR A 8 11.74 13.62 -24.31
CA THR A 8 12.79 12.60 -24.42
C THR A 8 12.28 11.36 -25.13
N THR A 9 13.21 10.53 -25.61
CA THR A 9 12.92 9.17 -26.06
C THR A 9 12.94 8.20 -24.87
N LEU A 10 12.29 7.06 -25.03
CA LEU A 10 12.36 5.97 -24.06
C LEU A 10 13.77 5.37 -24.00
N PRO A 11 14.20 4.84 -22.84
CA PRO A 11 15.51 4.21 -22.71
C PRO A 11 15.68 3.03 -23.66
N CYS A 12 16.93 2.83 -24.09
CA CYS A 12 17.31 1.65 -24.85
C CYS A 12 17.08 0.34 -24.08
N ASN A 13 17.07 -0.76 -24.81
CA ASN A 13 16.90 -2.11 -24.27
C ASN A 13 18.02 -2.47 -23.27
N GLN A 14 17.70 -3.29 -22.28
CA GLN A 14 18.63 -3.75 -21.24
C GLN A 14 19.87 -4.43 -21.82
N THR A 15 19.74 -5.13 -22.95
CA THR A 15 20.89 -5.74 -23.65
C THR A 15 21.92 -4.73 -24.15
N ALA A 16 21.49 -3.50 -24.49
CA ALA A 16 22.41 -2.42 -24.82
C ALA A 16 23.09 -1.85 -23.57
N TRP A 17 22.36 -1.75 -22.45
CA TRP A 17 22.90 -1.29 -21.16
C TRP A 17 23.93 -2.24 -20.56
N GLU A 18 23.72 -3.55 -20.72
CA GLU A 18 24.56 -4.61 -20.15
C GLU A 18 25.64 -5.10 -21.11
N ALA A 19 25.79 -4.45 -22.27
CA ALA A 19 26.78 -4.84 -23.26
C ALA A 19 28.20 -4.77 -22.68
N THR A 20 28.98 -5.84 -22.89
CA THR A 20 30.32 -5.98 -22.27
C THR A 20 31.43 -5.33 -23.07
N SER A 21 31.12 -4.86 -24.29
CA SER A 21 32.06 -4.22 -25.21
C SER A 21 31.38 -3.12 -26.03
N ALA A 22 32.19 -2.20 -26.56
CA ALA A 22 31.69 -1.11 -27.40
C ALA A 22 31.06 -1.64 -28.71
N GLU A 23 31.60 -2.73 -29.26
CA GLU A 23 31.11 -3.39 -30.46
C GLU A 23 29.73 -4.02 -30.25
N GLU A 24 29.53 -4.70 -29.11
CA GLU A 24 28.22 -5.25 -28.73
C GLU A 24 27.20 -4.14 -28.49
N TRP A 25 27.59 -3.10 -27.73
CA TRP A 25 26.74 -1.94 -27.50
C TRP A 25 26.27 -1.33 -28.82
N TRP A 26 27.19 -1.07 -29.75
CA TRP A 26 26.86 -0.47 -31.05
C TRP A 26 25.93 -1.36 -31.87
N LYS A 27 26.15 -2.69 -31.82
CA LYS A 27 25.30 -3.67 -32.52
C LYS A 27 23.85 -3.62 -32.04
N TYR A 28 23.62 -3.43 -30.74
CA TYR A 28 22.28 -3.31 -30.15
C TYR A 28 21.70 -1.91 -30.33
N ALA A 29 22.45 -0.86 -29.99
CA ALA A 29 22.01 0.53 -30.02
C ALA A 29 21.51 0.97 -31.41
N ARG A 30 22.19 0.57 -32.49
CA ARG A 30 21.77 0.94 -33.86
C ARG A 30 20.45 0.32 -34.32
N LYS A 31 19.98 -0.74 -33.63
CA LYS A 31 18.71 -1.43 -33.92
C LYS A 31 17.57 -0.95 -33.03
N ASP A 32 17.87 -0.14 -32.03
CA ASP A 32 16.90 0.26 -31.01
C ASP A 32 16.03 1.42 -31.53
N PRO A 33 14.69 1.24 -31.62
CA PRO A 33 13.81 2.29 -32.08
C PRO A 33 13.82 3.49 -31.13
N GLN A 34 13.95 4.69 -31.68
CA GLN A 34 13.79 5.94 -30.93
C GLN A 34 12.31 6.24 -30.71
N VAL A 35 11.73 5.66 -29.66
CA VAL A 35 10.31 5.84 -29.33
C VAL A 35 10.13 7.10 -28.46
N PRO A 36 9.34 8.10 -28.88
CA PRO A 36 9.09 9.27 -28.05
C PRO A 36 8.26 8.93 -26.81
N TYR A 37 8.73 9.34 -25.62
CA TYR A 37 8.07 9.07 -24.35
C TYR A 37 6.62 9.57 -24.30
N LEU A 38 6.38 10.82 -24.74
CA LEU A 38 5.05 11.43 -24.71
C LEU A 38 4.03 10.72 -25.59
N SER A 39 4.45 10.10 -26.68
CA SER A 39 3.55 9.35 -27.55
C SER A 39 3.00 8.11 -26.83
N VAL A 40 3.87 7.39 -26.11
CA VAL A 40 3.50 6.20 -25.33
C VAL A 40 2.65 6.60 -24.13
N LEU A 41 3.02 7.65 -23.39
CA LEU A 41 2.24 8.14 -22.25
C LEU A 41 0.82 8.52 -22.67
N LYS A 42 0.67 9.22 -23.80
CA LYS A 42 -0.64 9.58 -24.35
C LYS A 42 -1.46 8.36 -24.76
N ALA A 43 -0.83 7.36 -25.38
CA ALA A 43 -1.52 6.13 -25.79
C ALA A 43 -2.17 5.42 -24.59
N TYR A 44 -1.50 5.32 -23.43
CA TYR A 44 -2.13 4.77 -22.22
C TYR A 44 -3.25 5.64 -21.65
N MET A 45 -3.18 6.96 -21.83
CA MET A 45 -4.23 7.88 -21.36
C MET A 45 -5.47 7.94 -22.25
N THR A 46 -5.39 7.40 -23.47
CA THR A 46 -6.50 7.31 -24.42
C THR A 46 -6.60 5.88 -24.96
N PRO A 47 -7.03 4.91 -24.12
CA PRO A 47 -7.08 3.50 -24.49
C PRO A 47 -8.05 3.21 -25.66
N ASP A 48 -9.04 4.07 -25.89
CA ASP A 48 -9.99 3.95 -27.02
C ASP A 48 -9.41 4.44 -28.37
N SER A 49 -8.17 4.91 -28.39
CA SER A 49 -7.51 5.27 -29.64
C SER A 49 -6.97 4.01 -30.34
N ASP A 50 -7.09 3.92 -31.66
CA ASP A 50 -6.47 2.87 -32.51
C ASP A 50 -4.92 2.89 -32.49
N THR A 51 -4.32 3.60 -31.54
CA THR A 51 -2.87 3.74 -31.40
C THR A 51 -2.28 2.46 -30.83
N GLN A 52 -1.68 1.63 -31.69
CA GLN A 52 -0.93 0.46 -31.22
C GLN A 52 0.30 0.91 -30.42
N LEU A 53 0.43 0.37 -29.21
CA LEU A 53 1.60 0.58 -28.38
C LEU A 53 2.83 -0.10 -29.01
N PRO A 54 3.98 0.59 -29.11
CA PRO A 54 5.21 -0.05 -29.54
C PRO A 54 5.67 -1.08 -28.53
N GLN A 55 6.51 -2.03 -28.95
CA GLN A 55 7.10 -3.00 -28.02
C GLN A 55 8.02 -2.29 -27.03
N LEU A 56 7.60 -2.22 -25.77
CA LEU A 56 8.37 -1.61 -24.69
C LEU A 56 9.34 -2.60 -24.05
N ASN A 57 10.42 -2.11 -23.44
CA ASN A 57 11.25 -2.88 -22.50
C ASN A 57 10.76 -2.68 -21.05
N ALA A 58 11.33 -3.43 -20.10
CA ALA A 58 10.93 -3.41 -18.69
C ALA A 58 11.03 -2.01 -18.06
N LEU A 59 12.17 -1.36 -18.24
CA LEU A 59 12.44 -0.01 -17.72
C LEU A 59 11.47 1.03 -18.32
N SER A 60 11.19 0.94 -19.61
CA SER A 60 10.25 1.83 -20.30
C SER A 60 8.84 1.71 -19.73
N ARG A 61 8.37 0.49 -19.46
CA ARG A 61 7.07 0.27 -18.80
C ARG A 61 7.03 0.90 -17.41
N LEU A 62 8.08 0.72 -16.62
CA LEU A 62 8.19 1.31 -15.28
C LEU A 62 8.17 2.85 -15.33
N LEU A 63 8.92 3.46 -16.26
CA LEU A 63 8.94 4.91 -16.44
C LEU A 63 7.60 5.49 -16.89
N VAL A 64 6.87 4.76 -17.74
CA VAL A 64 5.53 5.19 -18.16
C VAL A 64 4.54 5.13 -17.00
N LEU A 65 4.59 4.10 -16.14
CA LEU A 65 3.77 4.05 -14.92
C LEU A 65 4.04 5.25 -14.00
N HIS A 66 5.30 5.55 -13.73
CA HIS A 66 5.67 6.75 -12.98
C HIS A 66 5.22 8.04 -13.68
N GLY A 67 5.23 8.04 -15.01
CA GLY A 67 4.66 9.10 -15.84
C GLY A 67 3.19 9.35 -15.56
N LEU A 68 2.39 8.29 -15.54
CA LEU A 68 0.96 8.34 -15.23
C LEU A 68 0.73 8.81 -13.78
N MET A 69 1.51 8.31 -12.81
CA MET A 69 1.46 8.79 -11.43
C MET A 69 1.84 10.28 -11.31
N SER A 70 2.79 10.75 -12.13
CA SER A 70 3.14 12.17 -12.18
C SER A 70 2.01 13.01 -12.76
N VAL A 71 1.26 12.51 -13.75
CA VAL A 71 0.05 13.18 -14.26
C VAL A 71 -1.01 13.24 -13.18
N GLN A 72 -1.26 12.13 -12.48
CA GLN A 72 -2.17 12.07 -11.34
C GLN A 72 -1.85 13.15 -10.32
N TRP A 73 -0.58 13.27 -9.94
CA TRP A 73 -0.12 14.25 -8.95
C TRP A 73 -0.32 15.70 -9.42
N ASP A 74 -0.07 15.99 -10.70
CA ASP A 74 -0.29 17.31 -11.28
C ASP A 74 -1.79 17.67 -11.33
N LEU A 75 -2.65 16.73 -11.77
CA LEU A 75 -4.10 16.92 -11.79
C LEU A 75 -4.67 17.14 -10.39
N LYS A 76 -4.27 16.31 -9.42
CA LYS A 76 -4.67 16.44 -8.00
C LYS A 76 -4.27 17.79 -7.41
N ARG A 77 -3.05 18.26 -7.71
CA ARG A 77 -2.57 19.57 -7.23
C ARG A 77 -3.37 20.74 -7.82
N ARG A 78 -3.64 20.69 -9.13
CA ARG A 78 -4.41 21.74 -9.83
C ARG A 78 -5.82 21.84 -9.26
N ASP A 79 -6.43 20.69 -9.01
CA ASP A 79 -7.75 20.59 -8.38
C ASP A 79 -7.75 21.23 -6.98
N GLN A 80 -6.79 20.88 -6.13
CA GLN A 80 -6.63 21.45 -4.79
C GLN A 80 -6.34 22.96 -4.75
N THR A 81 -5.79 23.54 -5.83
CA THR A 81 -5.38 24.96 -5.90
C THR A 81 -6.36 25.81 -6.72
N ALA A 82 -7.41 25.21 -7.30
CA ALA A 82 -8.40 25.92 -8.09
C ALA A 82 -9.28 26.80 -7.19
N LEU A 83 -8.97 28.09 -7.12
CA LEU A 83 -9.73 29.10 -6.37
C LEU A 83 -11.07 29.39 -7.06
N GLY A 84 -12.14 28.68 -6.64
CA GLY A 84 -13.47 29.28 -6.41
C GLY A 84 -14.28 29.89 -7.57
N VAL A 85 -14.50 29.20 -8.69
CA VAL A 85 -15.61 29.55 -9.64
C VAL A 85 -16.51 28.37 -10.02
N VAL A 86 -16.21 27.14 -9.59
CA VAL A 86 -16.88 25.91 -10.10
C VAL A 86 -17.59 25.12 -8.98
N SER A 87 -18.15 25.80 -7.98
CA SER A 87 -18.74 25.14 -6.79
C SER A 87 -20.07 24.40 -7.05
N LEU A 88 -20.55 24.28 -8.29
CA LEU A 88 -21.79 23.59 -8.64
C LEU A 88 -21.63 22.46 -9.68
N SER A 89 -20.41 22.22 -10.19
CA SER A 89 -20.10 21.08 -11.09
C SER A 89 -18.90 20.24 -10.64
N GLN A 90 -18.39 20.50 -9.42
CA GLN A 90 -17.21 19.85 -8.82
C GLN A 90 -17.30 18.31 -8.82
N SER A 91 -18.44 17.71 -8.51
CA SER A 91 -18.54 16.25 -8.42
C SER A 91 -18.37 15.50 -9.75
N ALA A 92 -18.79 16.10 -10.87
CA ALA A 92 -18.78 15.42 -12.16
C ALA A 92 -17.37 15.41 -12.79
N ASP A 93 -16.67 16.54 -12.82
CA ASP A 93 -15.33 16.60 -13.41
C ASP A 93 -14.24 16.02 -12.50
N GLU A 94 -14.41 16.09 -11.16
CA GLU A 94 -13.58 15.35 -10.17
C GLU A 94 -13.85 13.84 -10.15
N THR A 95 -14.79 13.30 -10.92
CA THR A 95 -14.85 11.83 -11.08
C THR A 95 -14.24 11.45 -12.43
N ARG A 96 -14.35 12.34 -13.43
CA ARG A 96 -13.93 12.08 -14.81
C ARG A 96 -12.42 11.99 -15.02
N TRP A 97 -11.56 12.67 -14.26
CA TRP A 97 -10.11 12.54 -14.46
C TRP A 97 -9.52 11.35 -13.69
N GLN A 98 -10.06 11.04 -12.51
CA GLN A 98 -9.70 9.89 -11.72
C GLN A 98 -10.12 8.60 -12.41
N ASP A 99 -11.35 8.52 -12.95
CA ASP A 99 -11.81 7.36 -13.71
C ASP A 99 -10.92 7.12 -14.93
N ARG A 100 -10.55 8.19 -15.66
CA ARG A 100 -9.64 8.09 -16.80
C ARG A 100 -8.25 7.62 -16.39
N LEU A 101 -7.72 8.09 -15.27
CA LEU A 101 -6.42 7.60 -14.78
C LEU A 101 -6.48 6.18 -14.26
N ALA A 102 -7.56 5.79 -13.57
CA ALA A 102 -7.78 4.41 -13.16
C ALA A 102 -7.75 3.49 -14.38
N GLN A 103 -8.47 3.85 -15.46
CA GLN A 103 -8.42 3.13 -16.73
C GLN A 103 -7.03 3.13 -17.37
N SER A 104 -6.28 4.23 -17.24
CA SER A 104 -4.89 4.31 -17.74
C SER A 104 -3.95 3.35 -16.98
N PHE A 105 -4.11 3.26 -15.66
CA PHE A 105 -3.36 2.29 -14.84
C PHE A 105 -3.74 0.85 -15.19
N ASP A 106 -5.02 0.58 -15.42
CA ASP A 106 -5.51 -0.75 -15.80
C ASP A 106 -5.01 -1.16 -17.19
N ALA A 107 -4.98 -0.23 -18.16
CA ALA A 107 -4.39 -0.43 -19.48
C ALA A 107 -2.88 -0.71 -19.38
N TRP A 108 -2.17 0.04 -18.54
CA TRP A 108 -0.76 -0.24 -18.24
C TRP A 108 -0.58 -1.63 -17.63
N LYS A 109 -1.44 -2.02 -16.68
CA LYS A 109 -1.37 -3.33 -16.01
C LYS A 109 -1.59 -4.47 -16.99
N ALA A 110 -2.54 -4.35 -17.92
CA ALA A 110 -2.81 -5.35 -18.95
C ALA A 110 -1.60 -5.57 -19.88
N ASP A 111 -0.93 -4.49 -20.30
CA ASP A 111 0.33 -4.59 -21.08
C ASP A 111 1.47 -5.19 -20.24
N PHE A 112 1.61 -4.78 -18.97
CA PHE A 112 2.64 -5.33 -18.08
C PHE A 112 2.42 -6.83 -17.81
N ASP A 113 1.18 -7.27 -17.64
CA ASP A 113 0.84 -8.69 -17.45
C ASP A 113 1.17 -9.53 -18.68
N SER A 114 0.88 -8.99 -19.87
CA SER A 114 1.26 -9.61 -21.14
C SER A 114 2.78 -9.76 -21.25
N TYR A 115 3.53 -8.73 -20.83
CA TYR A 115 4.99 -8.77 -20.75
C TYR A 115 5.49 -9.83 -19.75
N CYS A 116 4.90 -9.88 -18.55
CA CYS A 116 5.26 -10.87 -17.52
C CYS A 116 5.00 -12.31 -17.97
N MET A 117 3.88 -12.56 -18.66
CA MET A 117 3.57 -13.87 -19.21
C MET A 117 4.63 -14.32 -20.24
N ASN A 118 4.96 -13.44 -21.19
CA ASN A 118 5.98 -13.72 -22.20
C ASN A 118 7.36 -13.95 -21.58
N MET A 119 7.74 -13.13 -20.59
CA MET A 119 9.03 -13.26 -19.92
C MET A 119 9.09 -14.57 -19.11
N SER A 120 8.04 -14.92 -18.38
CA SER A 120 7.97 -16.18 -17.63
C SER A 120 8.08 -17.41 -18.53
N LEU A 121 7.56 -17.36 -19.77
CA LEU A 121 7.73 -18.43 -20.75
C LEU A 121 9.18 -18.50 -21.25
N SER A 122 9.82 -17.35 -21.52
CA SER A 122 11.20 -17.31 -21.99
C SER A 122 12.25 -17.73 -20.95
N LEU A 123 11.91 -17.62 -19.66
CA LEU A 123 12.78 -17.95 -18.52
C LEU A 123 12.49 -19.34 -17.93
N SER A 124 11.71 -20.20 -18.60
CA SER A 124 11.33 -21.53 -18.10
C SER A 124 12.53 -22.39 -17.70
N ASP A 125 13.64 -22.23 -18.42
CA ASP A 125 14.83 -23.07 -18.29
C ASP A 125 15.85 -22.54 -17.28
N SER A 126 15.55 -21.41 -16.61
CA SER A 126 16.47 -20.74 -15.70
C SER A 126 15.76 -20.30 -14.41
N PRO A 127 15.76 -21.13 -13.36
CA PRO A 127 15.01 -20.85 -12.13
C PRO A 127 15.51 -19.58 -11.41
N GLU A 128 16.82 -19.33 -11.41
CA GLU A 128 17.42 -18.14 -10.77
C GLU A 128 16.96 -16.83 -11.43
N ARG A 129 17.07 -16.74 -12.77
CA ARG A 129 16.58 -15.58 -13.54
C ARG A 129 15.07 -15.41 -13.41
N LYS A 130 14.33 -16.51 -13.33
CA LYS A 130 12.89 -16.47 -13.07
C LYS A 130 12.59 -15.89 -11.69
N ALA A 131 13.33 -16.28 -10.65
CA ALA A 131 13.15 -15.73 -9.31
C ALA A 131 13.47 -14.23 -9.26
N GLU A 132 14.57 -13.79 -9.90
CA GLU A 132 14.90 -12.36 -10.04
C GLU A 132 13.78 -11.59 -10.76
N PHE A 133 13.27 -12.14 -11.86
CA PHE A 133 12.15 -11.54 -12.59
C PHE A 133 10.85 -11.48 -11.75
N THR A 134 10.58 -12.50 -10.93
CA THR A 134 9.44 -12.51 -9.99
C THR A 134 9.57 -11.38 -8.97
N ARG A 135 10.78 -11.13 -8.44
CA ARG A 135 11.03 -10.00 -7.53
C ARG A 135 10.79 -8.67 -8.22
N PHE A 136 11.37 -8.48 -9.41
CA PHE A 136 11.18 -7.26 -10.22
C PHE A 136 9.70 -7.00 -10.54
N SER A 137 9.00 -8.02 -11.05
CA SER A 137 7.59 -7.90 -11.46
C SER A 137 6.68 -7.63 -10.27
N THR A 138 6.88 -8.31 -9.14
CA THR A 138 6.13 -8.05 -7.90
C THR A 138 6.37 -6.65 -7.38
N ALA A 139 7.62 -6.18 -7.37
CA ALA A 139 7.95 -4.82 -6.95
C ALA A 139 7.36 -3.75 -7.87
N THR A 140 7.26 -4.04 -9.17
CA THR A 140 6.68 -3.13 -10.16
C THR A 140 5.15 -3.09 -10.05
N ILE A 141 4.50 -4.25 -9.84
CA ILE A 141 3.06 -4.35 -9.57
C ILE A 141 2.70 -3.64 -8.26
N ALA A 142 3.59 -3.61 -7.27
CA ALA A 142 3.38 -2.83 -6.05
C ALA A 142 3.23 -1.33 -6.33
N ILE A 143 3.97 -0.78 -7.31
CA ILE A 143 3.79 0.63 -7.73
C ILE A 143 2.40 0.82 -8.36
N TYR A 144 1.94 -0.12 -9.18
CA TYR A 144 0.59 -0.06 -9.76
C TYR A 144 -0.50 -0.02 -8.68
N HIS A 145 -0.41 -0.88 -7.67
CA HIS A 145 -1.33 -0.82 -6.55
C HIS A 145 -1.18 0.49 -5.75
N ALA A 146 0.04 0.98 -5.53
CA ALA A 146 0.27 2.26 -4.87
C ALA A 146 -0.30 3.45 -5.67
N ALA A 147 -0.27 3.40 -7.01
CA ALA A 147 -0.89 4.39 -7.86
C ALA A 147 -2.41 4.46 -7.60
N HIS A 148 -3.09 3.32 -7.61
CA HIS A 148 -4.51 3.25 -7.27
C HIS A 148 -4.81 3.65 -5.81
N ILE A 149 -3.95 3.28 -4.85
CA ILE A 149 -4.10 3.76 -3.46
C ILE A 149 -4.05 5.29 -3.41
N THR A 150 -2.99 5.90 -3.94
CA THR A 150 -2.80 7.36 -3.91
C THR A 150 -3.84 8.14 -4.74
N LEU A 151 -4.48 7.48 -5.71
CA LEU A 151 -5.61 8.03 -6.47
C LEU A 151 -6.87 8.13 -5.62
N ASN A 152 -7.06 7.17 -4.71
CA ASN A 152 -8.30 6.97 -3.97
C ASN A 152 -8.24 7.41 -2.50
N VAL A 153 -7.07 7.79 -1.97
CA VAL A 153 -6.91 8.31 -0.61
C VAL A 153 -5.75 9.29 -0.48
N GLU A 154 -5.90 10.29 0.40
CA GLU A 154 -4.81 11.20 0.77
C GLU A 154 -3.88 10.52 1.78
N ILE A 155 -2.66 10.20 1.33
CA ILE A 155 -1.67 9.49 2.16
C ILE A 155 -1.31 10.31 3.39
N LEU A 156 -1.17 11.63 3.26
CA LEU A 156 -0.78 12.48 4.38
C LEU A 156 -1.83 12.42 5.51
N ASP A 157 -3.12 12.44 5.16
CA ASP A 157 -4.20 12.30 6.15
C ASP A 157 -4.19 10.93 6.82
N LEU A 158 -3.86 9.85 6.10
CA LEU A 158 -3.68 8.52 6.71
C LEU A 158 -2.52 8.50 7.70
N GLN A 159 -1.38 9.09 7.35
CA GLN A 159 -0.21 9.12 8.21
C GLN A 159 -0.46 9.93 9.48
N ILE A 160 -1.08 11.12 9.35
CA ILE A 160 -1.48 11.96 10.49
C ILE A 160 -2.47 11.21 11.36
N TYR A 161 -3.51 10.60 10.77
CA TYR A 161 -4.53 9.85 11.53
C TYR A 161 -3.93 8.65 12.28
N ALA A 162 -2.89 8.03 11.73
CA ALA A 162 -2.13 6.96 12.37
C ALA A 162 -1.15 7.43 13.47
N GLY A 163 -1.06 8.74 13.72
CA GLY A 163 -0.22 9.30 14.77
C GLY A 163 1.21 9.63 14.32
N ALA A 164 1.44 9.90 13.03
CA ALA A 164 2.71 10.46 12.60
C ALA A 164 2.94 11.82 13.28
N ASN A 165 4.09 11.95 13.96
CA ASN A 165 4.45 13.19 14.67
C ASN A 165 5.06 14.25 13.74
N HIS A 166 5.59 13.81 12.58
CA HIS A 166 6.19 14.68 11.59
C HIS A 166 5.76 14.25 10.18
N ILE A 167 5.43 15.23 9.35
CA ILE A 167 5.11 15.04 7.93
C ILE A 167 5.97 16.00 7.12
N LEU A 168 6.78 15.47 6.19
CA LEU A 168 7.69 16.26 5.36
C LEU A 168 8.61 17.20 6.17
N GLY A 169 9.01 16.76 7.38
CA GLY A 169 9.86 17.54 8.30
C GLY A 169 9.12 18.56 9.16
N LEU A 170 7.80 18.72 8.98
CA LEU A 170 6.98 19.62 9.79
C LEU A 170 6.31 18.85 10.94
N PRO A 171 6.30 19.40 12.17
CA PRO A 171 5.59 18.78 13.29
C PRO A 171 4.09 18.80 13.04
N VAL A 172 3.42 17.70 13.40
CA VAL A 172 1.97 17.56 13.28
C VAL A 172 1.31 18.15 14.52
N THR A 173 0.42 19.13 14.33
CA THR A 173 -0.32 19.74 15.43
C THR A 173 -1.60 18.95 15.78
N ARG A 174 -2.17 19.22 16.94
CA ARG A 174 -3.49 18.65 17.31
C ARG A 174 -4.59 19.04 16.32
N THR A 175 -4.54 20.25 15.78
CA THR A 175 -5.50 20.72 14.78
C THR A 175 -5.38 19.95 13.47
N ASP A 176 -4.15 19.60 13.05
CA ASP A 176 -3.92 18.74 11.89
C ASP A 176 -4.51 17.36 12.12
N TYR A 177 -4.28 16.77 13.30
CA TYR A 177 -4.84 15.48 13.67
C TYR A 177 -6.38 15.46 13.66
N GLU A 178 -7.03 16.47 14.26
CA GLU A 178 -8.49 16.57 14.29
C GLU A 178 -9.10 16.79 12.90
N ARG A 179 -8.39 17.46 11.99
CA ARG A 179 -8.77 17.57 10.58
C ARG A 179 -8.66 16.21 9.88
N SER A 180 -7.49 15.59 9.89
CA SER A 180 -7.25 14.31 9.19
C SER A 180 -8.14 13.20 9.74
N ARG A 181 -8.39 13.15 11.05
CA ARG A 181 -9.35 12.23 11.65
C ARG A 181 -10.75 12.35 11.07
N ARG A 182 -11.25 13.57 10.85
CA ARG A 182 -12.57 13.80 10.24
C ARG A 182 -12.58 13.35 8.78
N VAL A 183 -11.54 13.72 8.02
CA VAL A 183 -11.39 13.34 6.61
C VAL A 183 -11.34 11.83 6.44
N VAL A 184 -10.50 11.12 7.21
CA VAL A 184 -10.34 9.67 7.11
C VAL A 184 -11.61 8.93 7.56
N LYS A 185 -12.29 9.41 8.61
CA LYS A 185 -13.57 8.82 9.03
C LYS A 185 -14.66 8.98 7.98
N ASP A 186 -14.72 10.14 7.31
CA ASP A 186 -15.68 10.39 6.25
C ASP A 186 -15.37 9.53 5.01
N TRP A 187 -14.10 9.51 4.59
CA TRP A 187 -13.59 8.66 3.51
C TRP A 187 -13.94 7.19 3.71
N ALA A 188 -13.78 6.68 4.94
CA ALA A 188 -13.97 5.26 5.25
C ALA A 188 -15.44 4.84 5.43
N LYS A 189 -16.44 5.71 5.30
CA LYS A 189 -17.85 5.33 5.51
C LYS A 189 -18.29 4.24 4.52
N PRO A 190 -18.99 3.18 4.96
CA PRO A 190 -19.44 2.12 4.08
C PRO A 190 -20.51 2.63 3.11
N ALA A 191 -20.20 2.60 1.82
CA ALA A 191 -21.12 2.80 0.70
C ALA A 191 -20.53 2.07 -0.51
N GLY A 192 -21.39 1.66 -1.47
CA GLY A 192 -21.10 0.77 -2.62
C GLY A 192 -19.64 0.64 -3.10
N SER A 193 -19.36 1.03 -4.34
CA SER A 193 -17.98 1.21 -4.80
C SER A 193 -17.57 2.64 -4.46
N THR A 194 -16.62 2.78 -3.54
CA THR A 194 -16.11 4.08 -3.07
C THR A 194 -14.60 4.14 -3.22
N PRO A 195 -14.00 5.34 -3.18
CA PRO A 195 -12.55 5.47 -3.12
C PRO A 195 -11.93 4.66 -1.98
N ALA A 196 -12.54 4.62 -0.79
CA ALA A 196 -12.03 3.81 0.31
C ALA A 196 -12.02 2.31 0.01
N ALA A 197 -13.08 1.80 -0.60
CA ALA A 197 -13.16 0.42 -1.01
C ALA A 197 -12.13 0.05 -2.08
N MET A 198 -11.92 0.93 -3.08
CA MET A 198 -10.89 0.76 -4.11
C MET A 198 -9.48 0.77 -3.52
N ALA A 199 -9.16 1.77 -2.68
CA ALA A 199 -7.86 1.87 -2.03
C ALA A 199 -7.56 0.64 -1.15
N ALA A 200 -8.53 0.21 -0.34
CA ALA A 200 -8.39 -0.97 0.52
C ALA A 200 -8.23 -2.26 -0.30
N TRP A 201 -8.92 -2.38 -1.44
CA TRP A 201 -8.79 -3.52 -2.34
C TRP A 201 -7.41 -3.58 -2.98
N HIS A 202 -6.91 -2.46 -3.55
CA HIS A 202 -5.55 -2.43 -4.11
C HIS A 202 -4.47 -2.64 -3.03
N ALA A 203 -4.66 -2.09 -1.83
CA ALA A 203 -3.76 -2.33 -0.69
C ALA A 203 -3.69 -3.81 -0.31
N ALA A 204 -4.83 -4.49 -0.20
CA ALA A 204 -4.87 -5.91 0.11
C ALA A 204 -4.27 -6.77 -1.01
N ASN A 205 -4.51 -6.42 -2.28
CA ASN A 205 -3.89 -7.12 -3.40
C ASN A 205 -2.36 -6.96 -3.41
N LEU A 206 -1.84 -5.75 -3.15
CA LEU A 206 -0.39 -5.51 -3.01
C LEU A 206 0.23 -6.45 -1.97
N LEU A 207 -0.41 -6.55 -0.79
CA LEU A 207 0.03 -7.44 0.27
C LEU A 207 -0.04 -8.91 -0.17
N ARG A 208 -1.11 -9.33 -0.86
CA ARG A 208 -1.24 -10.69 -1.37
C ARG A 208 -0.13 -11.05 -2.36
N GLU A 209 0.18 -10.16 -3.31
CA GLU A 209 1.26 -10.40 -4.28
C GLU A 209 2.61 -10.59 -3.57
N GLY A 210 2.90 -9.78 -2.55
CA GLY A 210 4.12 -9.97 -1.75
C GLY A 210 4.15 -11.28 -0.95
N ILE A 211 3.01 -11.71 -0.39
CA ILE A 211 2.90 -13.00 0.34
C ILE A 211 3.09 -14.19 -0.60
N MET A 212 2.56 -14.11 -1.82
CA MET A 212 2.55 -15.24 -2.76
C MET A 212 3.84 -15.36 -3.57
N ASN A 213 4.47 -14.23 -3.91
CA ASN A 213 5.56 -14.20 -4.89
C ASN A 213 6.94 -13.95 -4.28
N LEU A 214 7.03 -13.51 -3.01
CA LEU A 214 8.30 -13.15 -2.36
C LEU A 214 8.52 -13.92 -1.07
N ASP A 215 9.77 -14.30 -0.84
CA ASP A 215 10.20 -14.86 0.43
C ASP A 215 10.35 -13.73 1.45
N ASN A 216 9.50 -13.72 2.49
CA ASN A 216 9.54 -12.72 3.56
C ASN A 216 9.56 -11.27 3.07
N TRP A 217 8.84 -10.99 1.98
CA TRP A 217 8.76 -9.66 1.34
C TRP A 217 10.08 -9.17 0.73
N ASP A 218 11.03 -10.06 0.49
CA ASP A 218 12.30 -9.73 -0.17
C ASP A 218 12.11 -9.47 -1.66
N ALA A 219 11.95 -8.19 -2.00
CA ALA A 219 11.93 -7.68 -3.36
C ALA A 219 13.33 -7.21 -3.84
N SER A 220 14.40 -7.78 -3.29
CA SER A 220 15.78 -7.31 -3.46
C SER A 220 15.97 -5.88 -2.94
N ASP A 221 17.05 -5.19 -3.36
CA ASP A 221 17.35 -3.80 -2.95
C ASP A 221 16.42 -2.75 -3.58
N THR A 222 15.21 -3.14 -3.96
CA THR A 222 14.23 -2.27 -4.60
C THR A 222 13.66 -1.27 -3.60
N PHE A 223 14.14 -0.03 -3.68
CA PHE A 223 13.90 0.99 -2.66
C PHE A 223 12.43 1.38 -2.43
N HIS A 224 11.59 1.31 -3.46
CA HIS A 224 10.20 1.75 -3.38
C HIS A 224 9.28 0.71 -2.74
N TYR A 225 9.66 -0.57 -2.76
CA TYR A 225 8.80 -1.66 -2.31
C TYR A 225 8.44 -1.57 -0.81
N PRO A 226 9.40 -1.31 0.11
CA PRO A 226 9.09 -1.11 1.53
C PRO A 226 8.11 0.03 1.79
N TRP A 227 8.21 1.12 1.01
CA TRP A 227 7.26 2.23 1.11
C TRP A 227 5.87 1.81 0.65
N CYS A 228 5.76 1.04 -0.45
CA CYS A 228 4.49 0.50 -0.92
C CYS A 228 3.83 -0.43 0.12
N LEU A 229 4.61 -1.26 0.82
CA LEU A 229 4.13 -2.10 1.93
C LEU A 229 3.61 -1.28 3.10
N TYR A 230 4.30 -0.18 3.44
CA TYR A 230 3.82 0.74 4.47
C TYR A 230 2.49 1.37 4.08
N LEU A 231 2.38 1.90 2.85
CA LEU A 231 1.14 2.52 2.37
C LEU A 231 -0.02 1.53 2.37
N SER A 232 0.17 0.31 1.85
CA SER A 232 -0.89 -0.71 1.83
C SER A 232 -1.32 -1.09 3.24
N THR A 233 -0.37 -1.29 4.15
CA THR A 233 -0.64 -1.60 5.57
C THR A 233 -1.45 -0.50 6.23
N LEU A 234 -1.04 0.76 6.02
CA LEU A 234 -1.70 1.92 6.59
C LEU A 234 -3.13 2.09 6.06
N THR A 235 -3.33 1.88 4.76
CA THR A 235 -4.64 1.93 4.11
C THR A 235 -5.57 0.84 4.65
N CYS A 236 -5.12 -0.42 4.72
CA CYS A 236 -5.90 -1.51 5.31
C CYS A 236 -6.23 -1.23 6.78
N TRP A 237 -5.26 -0.76 7.56
CA TRP A 237 -5.48 -0.39 8.96
C TRP A 237 -6.54 0.72 9.09
N ALA A 238 -6.40 1.81 8.34
CA ALA A 238 -7.29 2.96 8.43
C ALA A 238 -8.73 2.60 8.00
N PHE A 239 -8.86 1.84 6.92
CA PHE A 239 -10.14 1.34 6.42
C PHE A 239 -10.90 0.54 7.48
N HIS A 240 -10.20 -0.36 8.20
CA HIS A 240 -10.82 -1.12 9.29
C HIS A 240 -11.07 -0.24 10.52
N TYR A 241 -10.05 0.49 10.98
CA TYR A 241 -10.10 1.20 12.25
C TYR A 241 -11.15 2.32 12.28
N ALA A 242 -11.27 3.07 11.19
CA ALA A 242 -12.28 4.13 11.07
C ALA A 242 -13.72 3.59 11.18
N ASN A 243 -13.95 2.33 10.81
CA ASN A 243 -15.26 1.68 10.85
C ASN A 243 -15.55 0.87 12.13
N THR A 244 -14.53 0.48 12.89
CA THR A 244 -14.72 -0.31 14.12
C THR A 244 -15.01 0.53 15.37
N VAL A 245 -14.53 1.78 15.42
CA VAL A 245 -14.64 2.62 16.64
C VAL A 245 -16.05 3.18 16.87
N ASP A 246 -16.90 3.21 15.84
CA ASP A 246 -18.28 3.69 15.97
C ASP A 246 -19.28 2.56 16.36
N ILE A 247 -18.81 1.33 16.60
CA ILE A 247 -19.60 0.18 17.09
C ILE A 247 -19.21 -0.15 18.54
N SER A 248 -19.11 0.87 19.41
CA SER A 248 -19.26 0.63 20.84
C SER A 248 -20.72 0.91 21.22
N PRO A 249 -21.46 -0.05 21.81
CA PRO A 249 -22.85 0.16 22.16
C PRO A 249 -22.94 1.31 23.18
N LEU A 250 -23.91 2.19 22.94
CA LEU A 250 -24.40 3.19 23.89
C LEU A 250 -24.34 2.63 25.31
N GLY A 251 -23.58 3.29 26.19
CA GLY A 251 -23.41 2.86 27.57
C GLY A 251 -24.77 2.63 28.25
N PRO A 252 -24.94 1.58 29.07
CA PRO A 252 -26.18 1.35 29.76
C PRO A 252 -26.46 2.51 30.73
N SER A 253 -27.67 3.05 30.57
CA SER A 253 -28.33 3.99 31.48
C SER A 253 -28.19 3.55 32.94
N SER A 254 -27.58 4.41 33.75
CA SER A 254 -27.56 4.29 35.20
C SER A 254 -28.97 4.50 35.76
N SER A 255 -29.68 3.41 36.02
CA SER A 255 -30.82 3.37 36.95
C SER A 255 -30.37 2.64 38.22
N ALA A 256 -30.71 3.27 39.34
CA ALA A 256 -30.30 2.97 40.71
C ALA A 256 -30.91 1.67 41.30
N ASP A 257 -30.44 1.39 42.54
CA ASP A 257 -30.95 0.47 43.59
C ASP A 257 -30.33 -0.94 43.60
N ASN A 258 -29.82 -1.52 44.70
CA ASN A 258 -29.58 -1.12 46.10
C ASN A 258 -28.64 -2.19 46.75
N PRO A 259 -28.14 -2.02 47.99
CA PRO A 259 -27.01 -2.76 48.57
C PRO A 259 -27.44 -3.94 49.46
N THR A 260 -26.58 -4.96 49.63
CA THR A 260 -26.37 -5.72 50.90
C THR A 260 -25.40 -6.90 50.69
N GLY A 261 -24.53 -7.17 51.68
CA GLY A 261 -23.89 -8.49 51.85
C GLY A 261 -22.41 -8.52 52.23
N CYS A 262 -22.13 -8.43 53.53
CA CYS A 262 -20.82 -8.70 54.16
C CYS A 262 -20.52 -10.21 54.21
N GLY A 263 -19.25 -10.64 54.15
CA GLY A 263 -18.87 -12.03 54.47
C GLY A 263 -17.46 -12.50 54.09
N THR A 264 -16.46 -12.12 54.89
CA THR A 264 -15.33 -12.95 55.40
C THR A 264 -14.61 -13.98 54.50
N GLY A 265 -13.37 -13.64 54.13
CA GLY A 265 -12.13 -14.37 54.50
C GLY A 265 -11.90 -15.83 54.07
N ARG A 266 -10.91 -16.05 53.18
CA ARG A 266 -9.88 -17.10 53.37
C ARG A 266 -8.66 -16.85 52.47
N ASN A 267 -7.50 -16.73 53.11
CA ASN A 267 -6.18 -16.69 52.47
C ASN A 267 -5.82 -18.09 51.97
N GLU A 268 -5.52 -18.22 50.68
CA GLU A 268 -4.77 -19.37 50.13
C GLU A 268 -3.45 -18.89 49.52
N PRO A 269 -2.36 -19.68 49.63
CA PRO A 269 -1.02 -19.23 49.27
C PRO A 269 -0.85 -19.20 47.74
N ARG A 270 -0.41 -18.06 47.21
CA ARG A 270 0.08 -17.94 45.84
C ARG A 270 1.33 -18.80 45.66
N VAL A 271 1.20 -19.90 44.93
CA VAL A 271 2.32 -20.64 44.37
C VAL A 271 2.89 -19.79 43.23
N HIS A 272 4.07 -19.21 43.47
CA HIS A 272 4.88 -18.61 42.40
C HIS A 272 5.46 -19.74 41.52
N PRO A 273 5.19 -19.78 40.21
CA PRO A 273 6.00 -20.58 39.31
C PRO A 273 7.37 -19.90 39.17
N ARG A 274 8.43 -20.69 39.32
CA ARG A 274 9.82 -20.26 39.10
C ARG A 274 10.04 -19.87 37.63
N PRO A 275 10.94 -18.92 37.34
CA PRO A 275 11.32 -18.57 35.98
C PRO A 275 12.48 -19.45 35.55
N ASP A 276 12.20 -20.57 34.88
CA ASP A 276 13.24 -21.34 34.20
C ASP A 276 12.78 -21.67 32.77
N ASP A 277 13.67 -21.33 31.83
CA ASP A 277 13.83 -21.75 30.43
C ASP A 277 13.03 -21.08 29.29
N ASP A 278 13.71 -20.11 28.68
CA ASP A 278 13.75 -19.64 27.27
C ASP A 278 12.98 -20.45 26.20
N MET A 279 11.64 -20.47 26.27
CA MET A 279 10.80 -20.79 25.11
C MET A 279 10.57 -19.51 24.28
N VAL A 280 11.53 -19.18 23.43
CA VAL A 280 11.55 -18.00 22.54
C VAL A 280 10.24 -17.87 21.74
N ASP A 281 9.65 -16.67 21.76
CA ASP A 281 8.79 -15.87 20.82
C ASP A 281 8.19 -16.47 19.50
N TYR A 282 8.26 -17.77 19.23
CA TYR A 282 7.78 -18.37 17.99
C TYR A 282 6.25 -18.41 17.88
N GLY A 283 5.55 -18.57 19.01
CA GLY A 283 4.08 -18.60 19.04
C GLY A 283 3.47 -17.27 18.59
N ASN A 284 3.99 -16.16 19.12
CA ASN A 284 3.44 -14.82 18.87
C ASN A 284 3.63 -14.36 17.43
N VAL A 285 4.80 -14.64 16.83
CA VAL A 285 5.08 -14.33 15.41
C VAL A 285 4.20 -15.17 14.47
N TRP A 286 4.01 -16.45 14.79
CA TRP A 286 3.13 -17.33 14.00
C TRP A 286 1.68 -16.85 14.02
N HIS A 287 1.18 -16.47 15.20
CA HIS A 287 -0.17 -15.91 15.33
C HIS A 287 -0.35 -14.62 14.53
N ALA A 288 0.60 -13.68 14.61
CA ALA A 288 0.54 -12.43 13.84
C ALA A 288 0.54 -12.66 12.32
N LYS A 289 1.35 -13.62 11.83
CA LYS A 289 1.39 -13.99 10.40
C LYS A 289 0.10 -14.67 9.95
N ALA A 290 -0.48 -15.53 10.79
CA ALA A 290 -1.77 -16.17 10.50
C ALA A 290 -2.92 -15.14 10.45
N GLU A 291 -2.97 -14.20 11.40
CA GLU A 291 -3.93 -13.09 11.40
C GLU A 291 -3.81 -12.23 10.13
N MET A 292 -2.59 -11.83 9.78
CA MET A 292 -2.32 -11.07 8.56
C MET A 292 -2.82 -11.82 7.32
N ASN A 293 -2.49 -13.10 7.18
CA ASN A 293 -2.90 -13.92 6.03
C ASN A 293 -4.43 -14.04 5.95
N ALA A 294 -5.11 -14.23 7.08
CA ALA A 294 -6.56 -14.32 7.13
C ALA A 294 -7.24 -13.00 6.74
N LEU A 295 -6.74 -11.87 7.25
CA LEU A 295 -7.20 -10.53 6.89
C LEU A 295 -7.03 -10.28 5.38
N VAL A 296 -5.82 -10.47 4.85
CA VAL A 296 -5.52 -10.24 3.43
C VAL A 296 -6.37 -11.13 2.53
N SER A 297 -6.53 -12.42 2.89
CA SER A 297 -7.39 -13.35 2.16
C SER A 297 -8.86 -12.92 2.18
N SER A 298 -9.36 -12.43 3.32
CA SER A 298 -10.73 -11.93 3.43
C SER A 298 -10.97 -10.66 2.60
N MET A 299 -9.99 -9.76 2.51
CA MET A 299 -10.11 -8.51 1.74
C MET A 299 -9.99 -8.76 0.24
N THR A 300 -9.15 -9.72 -0.17
CA THR A 300 -8.89 -10.00 -1.59
C THR A 300 -9.85 -10.98 -2.24
N SER A 301 -10.60 -11.78 -1.46
CA SER A 301 -11.65 -12.67 -1.97
C SER A 301 -12.91 -11.92 -2.40
N ALA A 302 -13.08 -10.66 -1.99
CA ALA A 302 -14.15 -9.79 -2.43
C ALA A 302 -13.64 -8.82 -3.51
N GLY A 303 -14.51 -8.50 -4.49
CA GLY A 303 -14.30 -7.31 -5.33
C GLY A 303 -14.42 -6.02 -4.51
N PRO A 304 -13.92 -4.87 -5.03
CA PRO A 304 -13.93 -3.60 -4.32
C PRO A 304 -15.32 -3.23 -3.77
N GLN A 305 -16.39 -3.44 -4.54
CA GLN A 305 -17.77 -3.18 -4.14
C GLN A 305 -18.25 -3.98 -2.91
N ASN A 306 -17.59 -5.08 -2.58
CA ASN A 306 -17.97 -5.99 -1.50
C ASN A 306 -16.95 -6.05 -0.36
N ILE A 307 -15.85 -5.29 -0.43
CA ILE A 307 -14.75 -5.38 0.54
C ILE A 307 -15.17 -4.96 1.95
N TRP A 308 -16.22 -4.15 2.07
CA TRP A 308 -16.87 -3.82 3.35
C TRP A 308 -17.29 -5.04 4.16
N ARG A 309 -17.57 -6.17 3.51
CA ARG A 309 -17.90 -7.44 4.19
C ARG A 309 -16.70 -8.04 4.93
N ALA A 310 -15.49 -7.55 4.71
CA ALA A 310 -14.29 -7.96 5.45
C ALA A 310 -14.10 -7.19 6.75
N LEU A 311 -14.81 -6.06 6.94
CA LEU A 311 -14.70 -5.25 8.15
C LEU A 311 -15.06 -6.05 9.40
N GLY A 312 -14.26 -5.89 10.45
CA GLY A 312 -14.47 -6.51 11.77
C GLY A 312 -14.23 -8.03 11.83
N LYS A 313 -14.03 -8.73 10.70
CA LYS A 313 -13.81 -10.20 10.70
C LYS A 313 -12.46 -10.60 11.26
N TYR A 314 -11.42 -9.85 10.92
CA TYR A 314 -10.04 -10.11 11.34
C TYR A 314 -9.40 -8.81 11.84
N PRO A 315 -8.58 -8.88 12.90
CA PRO A 315 -7.89 -7.71 13.41
C PRO A 315 -6.76 -7.29 12.45
N THR A 316 -6.40 -6.00 12.49
CA THR A 316 -5.28 -5.45 11.72
C THR A 316 -3.95 -5.51 12.48
N SER A 317 -3.95 -5.98 13.74
CA SER A 317 -2.77 -6.10 14.61
C SER A 317 -1.67 -6.94 13.98
N GLY A 318 -1.99 -8.18 13.56
CA GLY A 318 -1.03 -9.08 12.93
C GLY A 318 -0.38 -8.47 11.69
N LEU A 319 -1.17 -7.82 10.83
CA LEU A 319 -0.65 -7.11 9.66
C LEU A 319 0.33 -5.99 10.06
N THR A 320 -0.07 -5.10 10.98
CA THR A 320 0.80 -4.00 11.43
C THR A 320 2.08 -4.51 12.09
N ALA A 321 2.01 -5.58 12.88
CA ALA A 321 3.16 -6.18 13.55
C ALA A 321 4.14 -6.83 12.58
N VAL A 322 3.65 -7.64 11.63
CA VAL A 322 4.49 -8.32 10.63
C VAL A 322 5.20 -7.32 9.74
N VAL A 323 4.48 -6.32 9.23
CA VAL A 323 5.10 -5.30 8.36
C VAL A 323 6.04 -4.40 9.15
N ALA A 324 5.70 -3.96 10.37
CA ALA A 324 6.63 -3.20 11.21
C ALA A 324 7.93 -3.97 11.51
N LYS A 325 7.84 -5.28 11.77
CA LYS A 325 9.02 -6.14 11.96
C LYS A 325 9.87 -6.20 10.69
N HIS A 326 9.25 -6.42 9.53
CA HIS A 326 9.96 -6.42 8.24
C HIS A 326 10.67 -5.07 7.97
N LEU A 327 9.95 -3.94 8.09
CA LEU A 327 10.52 -2.60 7.85
C LEU A 327 11.63 -2.23 8.84
N SER A 328 11.67 -2.83 10.03
CA SER A 328 12.72 -2.57 11.02
C SER A 328 14.11 -3.06 10.58
N ASN A 329 14.18 -3.98 9.61
CA ASN A 329 15.43 -4.45 9.03
C ASN A 329 16.00 -3.50 7.96
N ILE A 330 15.25 -2.45 7.59
CA ILE A 330 15.57 -1.56 6.47
C ILE A 330 16.13 -0.25 7.00
N ARG A 331 17.32 0.13 6.54
CA ARG A 331 18.09 1.27 7.08
C ARG A 331 17.74 2.64 6.48
N TRP A 332 16.70 2.70 5.66
CA TRP A 332 16.31 3.93 4.97
C TRP A 332 15.52 4.82 5.92
N ALA A 333 15.92 6.09 6.07
CA ALA A 333 15.32 7.01 7.05
C ALA A 333 13.78 7.11 6.91
N VAL A 334 13.28 7.23 5.67
CA VAL A 334 11.83 7.29 5.41
C VAL A 334 11.09 6.01 5.80
N VAL A 335 11.72 4.84 5.60
CA VAL A 335 11.15 3.54 5.98
C VAL A 335 11.17 3.35 7.49
N HIS A 336 12.21 3.87 8.15
CA HIS A 336 12.31 3.84 9.60
C HIS A 336 11.22 4.69 10.27
N GLU A 337 10.90 5.86 9.74
CA GLU A 337 9.77 6.67 10.23
C GLU A 337 8.43 5.98 9.98
N ALA A 338 8.23 5.38 8.81
CA ALA A 338 7.05 4.56 8.51
C ALA A 338 6.89 3.40 9.53
N MET A 339 7.99 2.70 9.84
CA MET A 339 8.01 1.62 10.83
C MET A 339 7.61 2.12 12.22
N LYS A 340 8.10 3.29 12.66
CA LYS A 340 7.70 3.88 13.96
C LYS A 340 6.20 4.14 14.03
N VAL A 341 5.61 4.66 12.95
CA VAL A 341 4.15 4.86 12.87
C VAL A 341 3.43 3.52 13.06
N LEU A 342 3.82 2.47 12.33
CA LEU A 342 3.19 1.16 12.48
C LEU A 342 3.35 0.56 13.88
N ARG A 343 4.49 0.75 14.55
CA ARG A 343 4.68 0.32 15.95
C ARG A 343 3.76 1.07 16.91
N GLY A 344 3.57 2.37 16.70
CA GLY A 344 2.63 3.17 17.49
C GLY A 344 1.19 2.65 17.43
N LEU A 345 0.77 2.13 16.27
CA LEU A 345 -0.57 1.54 16.08
C LEU A 345 -0.80 0.28 16.93
N ILE A 346 0.25 -0.48 17.22
CA ILE A 346 0.21 -1.68 18.07
C ILE A 346 0.07 -1.26 19.53
N GLN A 347 0.86 -0.28 19.97
CA GLN A 347 0.93 0.18 21.35
C GLN A 347 -0.33 0.92 21.80
N GLY A 348 -0.99 1.67 20.90
CA GLY A 348 -2.21 2.42 21.18
C GLY A 348 -3.47 1.58 21.45
N ARG A 349 -3.41 0.24 21.35
CA ARG A 349 -4.56 -0.66 21.54
C ARG A 349 -4.58 -1.45 22.86
N GLY A 350 -3.69 -1.17 23.81
CA GLY A 350 -3.85 -1.66 25.18
C GLY A 350 -3.55 -3.15 25.40
N THR A 351 -2.51 -3.69 24.77
CA THR A 351 -1.82 -4.90 25.24
C THR A 351 -0.31 -4.65 25.29
N ILE A 352 0.09 -3.81 26.25
CA ILE A 352 1.49 -3.38 26.47
C ILE A 352 2.43 -4.58 26.74
N ASN A 353 1.91 -5.73 27.16
CA ASN A 353 2.75 -6.87 27.56
C ASN A 353 2.83 -8.03 26.54
N GLU A 354 2.03 -8.06 25.47
CA GLU A 354 2.03 -9.20 24.52
C GLU A 354 2.91 -8.95 23.27
N TYR A 355 3.18 -7.69 22.93
CA TYR A 355 3.94 -7.31 21.72
C TYR A 355 5.36 -6.81 21.99
N GLU A 356 5.73 -6.51 23.23
CA GLU A 356 7.12 -6.17 23.58
C GLU A 356 8.08 -7.37 23.41
N ALA A 357 7.57 -8.60 23.50
CA ALA A 357 8.35 -9.82 23.24
C ALA A 357 8.71 -10.00 21.75
N ILE A 358 7.89 -9.46 20.82
CA ILE A 358 8.07 -9.60 19.35
C ILE A 358 9.21 -8.70 18.81
N LEU A 359 9.67 -7.73 19.61
CA LEU A 359 10.49 -6.57 19.18
C LEU A 359 11.94 -6.58 19.68
N LYS A 360 12.38 -7.67 20.31
CA LYS A 360 13.81 -8.00 20.49
C LYS A 360 14.17 -9.11 19.52
#